data_AF-M3XW18-F1
#
_entry.id   AF-M3XW18-F1
#
_cell.length_a   1.000
_cell.length_b   1.000
_cell.length_c   1.000
_cell.angle_alpha   90.00
_cell.angle_beta   90.00
_cell.angle_gamma   90.00
#
_symmetry.space_group_name_H-M   'P 1'
#
loop_
_entity.id
_entity.type
_entity.pdbx_description
1 polymer ?
#
loop_
_entity_poly.entity_id
_entity_poly.type
_entity_poly.pdbx_seq_one_letter_code
_entity_poly.pdbx_strand_id
1 'polypeptide(L)'
;MAQGQRKFQARKPAKSKAAAAASERNRGPRKGGRVIAPKKARIVQQQKLKKDLEVGIRKKIEHDVVMKACSSLPKRLALVKASAKKEPPAGSPLPAGQPLS
;
A
#
# COMPACT_ATOMS: atom_id res chain seq x y z
N MET A 1 1.54 35.97 -63.85
CA MET A 1 0.97 34.81 -63.12
C MET A 1 2.01 33.71 -63.07
N ALA A 2 2.37 33.20 -61.88
CA ALA A 2 2.83 31.82 -61.61
C ALA A 2 3.42 31.75 -60.20
N GLN A 3 2.56 31.38 -59.26
CA GLN A 3 2.87 31.03 -57.88
C GLN A 3 3.81 29.80 -57.87
N GLY A 4 4.96 29.91 -57.22
CA GLY A 4 5.95 28.83 -57.11
C GLY A 4 5.35 27.56 -56.52
N GLN A 5 5.61 26.44 -57.19
CA GLN A 5 5.10 25.11 -56.90
C GLN A 5 5.35 24.69 -55.44
N ARG A 6 4.29 24.19 -54.79
CA ARG A 6 4.28 23.62 -53.44
C ARG A 6 5.42 22.63 -53.23
N LYS A 7 6.44 23.02 -52.43
CA LYS A 7 7.37 22.07 -51.80
C LYS A 7 6.80 21.62 -50.45
N PHE A 8 5.83 20.72 -50.49
CA PHE A 8 5.57 19.87 -49.33
C PHE A 8 5.00 18.52 -49.76
N GLN A 9 5.89 17.55 -49.94
CA GLN A 9 5.52 16.15 -49.84
C GLN A 9 6.46 15.49 -48.82
N ALA A 10 6.08 15.56 -47.55
CA ALA A 10 6.58 14.60 -46.57
C ALA A 10 5.95 13.25 -46.89
N ARG A 11 6.70 12.36 -47.55
CA ARG A 11 6.30 10.96 -47.73
C ARG A 11 6.22 10.33 -46.33
N LYS A 12 5.01 10.04 -45.87
CA LYS A 12 4.79 9.25 -44.64
C LYS A 12 5.19 7.80 -44.93
N PRO A 13 6.15 7.19 -44.23
CA PRO A 13 6.27 5.74 -44.25
C PRO A 13 5.12 5.17 -43.39
N ALA A 14 4.08 4.71 -44.06
CA ALA A 14 3.15 3.74 -43.50
C ALA A 14 3.93 2.44 -43.27
N LYS A 15 4.59 2.29 -42.12
CA LYS A 15 5.09 1.01 -41.58
C LYS A 15 5.61 1.17 -40.14
N SER A 16 4.91 0.49 -39.24
CA SER A 16 5.33 -0.01 -37.93
C SER A 16 5.44 0.98 -36.75
N LYS A 17 4.63 0.69 -35.72
CA LYS A 17 4.79 1.15 -34.32
C LYS A 17 6.21 0.92 -33.79
N ALA A 18 6.92 -0.07 -34.33
CA ALA A 18 8.30 -0.41 -33.99
C ALA A 18 9.32 0.66 -34.44
N ALA A 19 9.12 1.29 -35.61
CA ALA A 19 10.01 2.36 -36.09
C ALA A 19 9.86 3.65 -35.27
N ALA A 20 8.65 3.96 -34.79
CA ALA A 20 8.41 5.08 -33.87
C ALA A 20 9.09 4.86 -32.50
N ALA A 21 8.98 3.65 -31.94
CA ALA A 21 9.65 3.27 -30.69
C ALA A 21 11.18 3.17 -30.80
N ALA A 22 11.71 2.88 -31.99
CA ALA A 22 13.15 2.96 -32.25
C ALA A 22 13.63 4.42 -32.37
N SER A 23 12.83 5.32 -32.95
CA SER A 23 13.14 6.75 -33.02
C SER A 23 13.15 7.42 -31.64
N GLU A 24 12.25 7.04 -30.72
CA GLU A 24 12.28 7.59 -29.35
C GLU A 24 13.50 7.19 -28.55
N ARG A 25 14.04 5.97 -28.75
CA ARG A 25 15.28 5.52 -28.11
C ARG A 25 16.53 6.22 -28.66
N ASN A 26 16.46 6.73 -29.89
CA ASN A 26 17.53 7.50 -30.53
C ASN A 26 17.33 9.02 -30.43
N ARG A 27 16.19 9.47 -29.91
CA ARG A 27 15.98 10.88 -29.59
C ARG A 27 16.81 11.18 -28.36
N GLY A 28 17.96 11.80 -28.60
CA GLY A 28 18.73 12.45 -27.57
C GLY A 28 17.83 13.35 -26.70
N PRO A 29 18.32 13.72 -25.52
CA PRO A 29 17.57 14.46 -24.52
C PRO A 29 16.67 15.55 -25.10
N ARG A 30 15.35 15.34 -25.00
CA ARG A 30 14.38 16.29 -25.55
C ARG A 30 14.49 17.60 -24.78
N LYS A 31 14.15 18.72 -25.44
CA LYS A 31 14.11 20.05 -24.81
C LYS A 31 13.30 19.97 -23.50
N GLY A 32 13.92 20.27 -22.36
CA GLY A 32 13.33 20.13 -21.01
C GLY A 32 13.62 18.81 -20.28
N GLY A 33 14.18 17.80 -20.96
CA GLY A 33 14.64 16.56 -20.35
C GLY A 33 15.96 16.79 -19.63
N ARG A 34 15.92 16.86 -18.29
CA ARG A 34 17.14 16.98 -17.48
C ARG A 34 18.00 15.73 -17.65
N VAL A 35 19.05 15.84 -18.44
CA VAL A 35 20.06 14.80 -18.62
C VAL A 35 20.92 14.81 -17.39
N ILE A 36 20.74 13.81 -16.55
CA ILE A 36 21.65 13.61 -15.46
C ILE A 36 22.92 13.05 -16.06
N ALA A 37 24.02 13.81 -15.97
CA ALA A 37 25.32 13.34 -16.40
C ALA A 37 25.62 11.97 -15.75
N PRO A 38 26.28 11.02 -16.43
CA PRO A 38 26.49 9.67 -15.92
C PRO A 38 27.09 9.63 -14.50
N LYS A 39 27.99 10.56 -14.18
CA LYS A 39 28.58 10.71 -12.83
C LYS A 39 27.55 11.13 -11.76
N LYS A 40 26.57 11.97 -12.11
CA LYS A 40 25.47 12.38 -11.22
C LYS A 40 24.36 11.31 -11.16
N ALA A 41 24.25 10.44 -12.16
CA ALA A 41 23.29 9.34 -12.16
C ALA A 41 23.59 8.33 -11.06
N ARG A 42 24.88 8.00 -10.85
CA ARG A 42 25.32 7.13 -9.74
C ARG A 42 24.95 7.73 -8.38
N ILE A 43 25.14 9.03 -8.20
CA ILE A 43 24.79 9.73 -6.94
C ILE A 43 23.28 9.70 -6.71
N VAL A 44 22.47 9.93 -7.75
CA VAL A 44 21.01 9.88 -7.65
C VAL A 44 20.52 8.47 -7.33
N GLN A 45 21.10 7.43 -7.93
CA GLN A 45 20.79 6.03 -7.60
C GLN A 45 21.13 5.72 -6.14
N GLN A 46 22.33 6.11 -5.67
CA GLN A 46 22.71 5.94 -4.26
C GLN A 46 21.76 6.67 -3.31
N GLN A 47 21.34 7.90 -3.64
CA GLN A 47 20.40 8.65 -2.81
C GLN A 47 19.01 7.99 -2.76
N LYS A 48 18.54 7.40 -3.86
CA LYS A 48 17.29 6.64 -3.88
C LYS A 48 17.41 5.41 -2.98
N LEU A 49 18.44 4.60 -3.18
CA LEU A 49 18.71 3.42 -2.36
C LEU A 49 18.81 3.77 -0.87
N LYS A 50 19.53 4.84 -0.51
CA LYS A 50 19.64 5.32 0.87
C LYS A 50 18.26 5.64 1.47
N LYS A 51 17.43 6.40 0.75
CA LYS A 51 16.08 6.77 1.22
C LYS A 51 15.17 5.55 1.36
N ASP A 52 15.20 4.65 0.38
CA ASP A 52 14.35 3.45 0.38
C ASP A 52 14.72 2.52 1.55
N LEU A 53 16.01 2.36 1.85
CA LEU A 53 16.49 1.60 2.99
C LEU A 53 16.14 2.27 4.32
N GLU A 54 16.33 3.58 4.46
CA GLU A 54 15.96 4.32 5.68
C GLU A 54 14.47 4.16 6.00
N VAL A 55 13.60 4.32 5.00
CA VAL A 55 12.16 4.16 5.18
C VAL A 55 11.80 2.70 5.48
N GLY A 56 12.41 1.74 4.80
CA GLY A 56 12.18 0.31 5.03
C GLY A 56 12.56 -0.14 6.44
N ILE A 57 13.72 0.29 6.94
CA ILE A 57 14.20 -0.03 8.28
C ILE A 57 13.27 0.57 9.34
N ARG A 58 12.88 1.84 9.22
CA ARG A 58 11.93 2.47 10.15
C ARG A 58 10.60 1.71 10.21
N LYS A 59 10.02 1.41 9.05
CA LYS A 59 8.77 0.63 8.96
C LYS A 59 8.89 -0.76 9.61
N LYS A 60 10.03 -1.44 9.42
CA LYS A 60 10.26 -2.77 9.99
C LYS A 60 10.37 -2.70 11.51
N ILE A 61 11.13 -1.74 12.03
CA ILE A 61 11.27 -1.53 13.48
C ILE A 61 9.91 -1.19 14.10
N GLU A 62 9.18 -0.23 13.51
CA GLU A 62 7.85 0.15 13.98
C GLU A 62 6.91 -1.06 14.02
N HIS A 63 6.84 -1.82 12.94
CA HIS A 63 6.04 -3.04 12.86
C HIS A 63 6.43 -4.06 13.94
N ASP A 64 7.71 -4.36 14.08
CA ASP A 64 8.19 -5.40 15.01
C ASP A 64 7.98 -4.97 16.47
N VAL A 65 8.17 -3.69 16.79
CA VAL A 65 7.85 -3.12 18.10
C VAL A 65 6.35 -3.22 18.38
N VAL A 66 5.50 -2.85 17.42
CA VAL A 66 4.05 -2.95 17.55
C VAL A 66 3.61 -4.41 17.74
N MET A 67 4.13 -5.35 16.93
CA MET A 67 3.81 -6.78 17.06
C MET A 67 4.26 -7.35 18.40
N LYS A 68 5.45 -6.96 18.89
CA LYS A 68 5.94 -7.36 20.21
C LYS A 68 5.04 -6.79 21.32
N ALA A 69 4.63 -5.53 21.22
CA ALA A 69 3.72 -4.93 22.18
C ALA A 69 2.32 -5.61 22.16
N CYS A 70 1.75 -5.81 20.97
CA CYS A 70 0.44 -6.45 20.79
C CYS A 70 0.42 -7.91 21.24
N SER A 71 1.53 -8.64 21.07
CA SER A 71 1.65 -10.03 21.54
C SER A 71 1.96 -10.14 23.03
N SER A 72 2.63 -9.15 23.62
CA SER A 72 2.87 -9.08 25.07
C SER A 72 1.64 -8.67 25.87
N LEU A 73 0.69 -7.99 25.23
CA LEU A 73 -0.60 -7.71 25.85
C LEU A 73 -1.43 -9.01 25.84
N PRO A 74 -1.98 -9.45 26.98
CA PRO A 74 -2.92 -10.57 26.97
C PRO A 74 -4.07 -10.25 26.02
N LYS A 75 -4.35 -11.19 25.10
CA LYS A 75 -5.45 -11.14 24.13
C LYS A 75 -6.68 -10.61 24.86
N ARG A 76 -7.19 -9.44 24.44
CA ARG A 76 -8.24 -8.69 25.16
C ARG A 76 -9.25 -9.66 25.72
N LEU A 77 -9.25 -9.77 27.06
CA LEU A 77 -10.12 -10.67 27.80
C LEU A 77 -11.55 -10.36 27.34
N ALA A 78 -12.16 -11.31 26.62
CA ALA A 78 -13.56 -11.22 26.32
C ALA A 78 -14.28 -11.24 27.66
N LEU A 79 -14.88 -10.12 28.04
CA LEU A 79 -15.71 -10.05 29.24
C LEU A 79 -16.91 -10.97 28.98
N VAL A 80 -16.81 -12.22 29.41
CA VAL A 80 -17.95 -13.15 29.36
C VAL A 80 -18.97 -12.56 30.32
N LYS A 81 -20.09 -12.08 29.78
CA LYS A 81 -21.22 -11.65 30.58
C LYS A 81 -21.69 -12.87 31.35
N ALA A 82 -21.44 -12.90 32.67
CA ALA A 82 -22.02 -13.91 33.53
C ALA A 82 -23.54 -13.79 33.38
N SER A 83 -24.19 -14.87 32.91
CA SER A 83 -25.63 -14.99 33.03
C SER A 83 -25.95 -14.84 34.50
N ALA A 84 -26.65 -13.77 34.88
CA ALA A 84 -27.11 -13.58 36.24
C ALA A 84 -27.91 -14.82 36.62
N LYS A 85 -27.31 -15.68 37.45
CA LYS A 85 -28.07 -16.66 38.20
C LYS A 85 -28.98 -15.84 39.09
N LYS A 86 -30.27 -15.97 38.81
CA LYS A 86 -31.38 -15.45 39.60
C LYS A 86 -31.16 -15.87 41.06
N GLU A 87 -30.74 -14.93 41.90
CA GLU A 87 -30.82 -15.07 43.34
C GLU A 87 -32.30 -15.27 43.74
N PRO A 88 -32.57 -16.10 44.76
CA PRO A 88 -33.93 -16.35 45.23
C PRO A 88 -34.35 -15.24 46.20
N PRO A 89 -35.48 -14.54 45.97
CA PRO A 89 -36.12 -13.80 47.04
C PRO A 89 -37.14 -14.69 47.75
N ALA A 90 -36.95 -14.80 49.06
CA ALA A 90 -37.87 -15.40 50.01
C ALA A 90 -39.29 -14.82 49.90
N GLY A 91 -40.29 -15.68 50.09
CA GLY A 91 -41.62 -15.27 50.55
C GLY A 91 -42.81 -16.04 49.97
N SER A 92 -43.64 -16.55 50.88
CA SER A 92 -45.04 -17.02 50.75
C SER A 92 -45.26 -18.56 50.63
N PRO A 93 -46.36 -19.10 51.19
CA PRO A 93 -46.34 -20.11 52.25
C PRO A 93 -46.72 -21.53 51.78
N LEU A 94 -46.52 -22.50 52.68
CA LEU A 94 -46.90 -23.92 52.60
C LEU A 94 -48.25 -24.17 51.89
N PRO A 95 -48.35 -25.30 51.18
CA PRO A 95 -49.44 -26.21 51.48
C PRO A 95 -48.96 -27.62 51.84
N ALA A 96 -49.77 -28.24 52.69
CA ALA A 96 -49.62 -29.52 53.36
C ALA A 96 -49.30 -30.72 52.45
N GLY A 97 -48.52 -31.64 53.03
CA GLY A 97 -48.76 -33.07 52.91
C GLY A 97 -47.89 -33.82 51.89
N GLN A 98 -46.98 -34.66 52.39
CA GLN A 98 -47.02 -36.11 52.15
C GLN A 98 -45.99 -36.88 53.01
N PRO A 99 -46.28 -38.16 53.35
CA PRO A 99 -45.74 -38.87 54.50
C PRO A 99 -44.40 -39.57 54.23
N LEU A 100 -43.68 -39.83 55.33
CA LEU A 100 -42.53 -40.72 55.39
C LEU A 100 -42.99 -42.17 55.13
N SER A 101 -42.35 -42.83 54.17
CA SER A 101 -42.23 -44.29 54.05
C SER A 101 -40.88 -44.62 53.43
#